data_AF-A0A1X1Q4D3-F1
#
_entry.id   AF-A0A1X1Q4D3-F1
#
_cell.length_a   1.000
_cell.length_b   1.000
_cell.length_c   1.000
_cell.angle_alpha   90.00
_cell.angle_beta   90.00
_cell.angle_gamma   90.00
#
_symmetry.space_group_name_H-M   'P 1'
#
loop_
_entity.id
_entity.type
_entity.pdbx_description
1 polymer ?
#
loop_
_entity_poly.entity_id
_entity_poly.type
_entity_poly.pdbx_seq_one_letter_code
_entity_poly.pdbx_strand_id
1 'polypeptide(L)'
;MISIDLENMLVCRSILKDKLVQELMAASREPKNLALSHAFAGHLVEKAENEGWSGNLIRALFLHLLSQEGCLAAKMAEASKGSVGESLKKAFVHDVTKLMPLLFNRASSIVNISILDDYIPSIPYTLEATGFLEKQLVGCKTPEKVAEAFLAFYQKYGYGEIASHQAFAWDSKHQKLQGIRHFEAMDFEDIIAYKRQKEQLINNTVAFINKKPANNVLLVGARGTGKSSGVKALAKTYYSQGLRLLQMQKTQLNELPKIMATLRQYASKRFIIFFDDLSFEESDSDYKYLKSAIEGGVESCPENVLIYATSNRRHLIRETWRDRADGQDELFRNDSINETISLSDRFGLIITYLEPTQDEYLDIIDHFLGQEGIHLEREELRILGHRWNLEHSGRSGRSARQFVTHYLGQMK
;
A
#
# COMPACT_ATOMS: atom_id res chain seq x y z
N MET A 1 35.86 -23.75 -1.88
CA MET A 1 34.52 -23.19 -2.21
C MET A 1 33.48 -24.05 -1.51
N ILE A 2 32.45 -23.42 -0.98
CA ILE A 2 31.38 -24.10 -0.24
C ILE A 2 30.42 -24.79 -1.22
N SER A 3 30.09 -26.06 -0.96
CA SER A 3 29.08 -26.78 -1.73
C SER A 3 27.67 -26.31 -1.37
N ILE A 4 26.82 -26.09 -2.37
CA ILE A 4 25.43 -25.69 -2.18
C ILE A 4 24.52 -26.87 -2.56
N ASP A 5 23.49 -27.13 -1.76
CA ASP A 5 22.53 -28.22 -1.97
C ASP A 5 21.08 -27.68 -2.12
N LEU A 6 20.81 -26.94 -3.20
CA LEU A 6 19.46 -26.39 -3.44
C LEU A 6 18.50 -27.42 -4.05
N GLU A 7 18.98 -28.46 -4.73
CA GLU A 7 18.13 -29.44 -5.43
C GLU A 7 17.24 -30.24 -4.49
N ASN A 8 17.69 -30.40 -3.24
CA ASN A 8 16.97 -31.11 -2.19
C ASN A 8 15.99 -30.22 -1.40
N MET A 9 15.69 -29.00 -1.84
CA MET A 9 14.63 -28.19 -1.22
C MET A 9 13.24 -28.80 -1.44
N LEU A 10 12.34 -28.54 -0.48
CA LEU A 10 10.98 -29.08 -0.43
C LEU A 10 9.93 -28.03 -0.76
N VAL A 11 9.94 -26.88 -0.06
CA VAL A 11 8.87 -25.87 -0.05
C VAL A 11 9.27 -24.57 -0.75
N CYS A 12 10.57 -24.33 -0.88
CA CYS A 12 11.16 -23.19 -1.60
C CYS A 12 11.65 -23.56 -3.01
N ARG A 13 11.23 -24.71 -3.57
CA ARG A 13 11.67 -25.17 -4.91
C ARG A 13 11.41 -24.17 -6.05
N SER A 14 10.47 -23.24 -5.90
CA SER A 14 10.20 -22.22 -6.92
C SER A 14 11.45 -21.43 -7.30
N ILE A 15 12.37 -21.18 -6.36
CA ILE A 15 13.58 -20.40 -6.59
C ILE A 15 14.55 -21.10 -7.58
N LEU A 16 14.44 -22.42 -7.77
CA LEU A 16 15.26 -23.15 -8.74
C LEU A 16 14.92 -22.79 -10.20
N LYS A 17 13.80 -22.11 -10.43
CA LYS A 17 13.41 -21.60 -11.76
C LYS A 17 14.08 -20.28 -12.09
N ASP A 18 14.61 -19.55 -11.10
CA ASP A 18 15.28 -18.28 -11.32
C ASP A 18 16.63 -18.51 -12.04
N LYS A 19 16.88 -17.70 -13.07
CA LYS A 19 18.05 -17.82 -13.94
C LYS A 19 19.36 -17.61 -13.17
N LEU A 20 19.40 -16.64 -12.26
CA LEU A 20 20.59 -16.36 -11.45
C LEU A 20 20.89 -17.52 -10.49
N VAL A 21 19.85 -18.18 -9.95
CA VAL A 21 20.03 -19.38 -9.12
C VAL A 21 20.63 -20.53 -9.94
N GLN A 22 20.19 -20.73 -11.18
CA GLN A 22 20.75 -21.76 -12.07
C GLN A 22 22.21 -21.46 -12.43
N GLU A 23 22.52 -20.21 -12.76
CA GLU A 23 23.90 -19.76 -13.04
C GLU A 23 24.81 -19.89 -11.81
N LEU A 24 24.31 -19.53 -10.62
CA LEU A 24 25.02 -19.71 -9.34
C LEU A 24 25.35 -21.18 -9.09
N MET A 25 24.38 -22.08 -9.29
CA MET A 25 24.58 -23.51 -9.09
C MET A 25 25.64 -24.06 -10.05
N ALA A 26 25.60 -23.66 -11.32
CA ALA A 26 26.62 -24.04 -12.31
C ALA A 26 28.02 -23.51 -11.92
N ALA A 27 28.12 -22.24 -11.53
CA ALA A 27 29.38 -21.63 -11.09
C ALA A 27 29.95 -22.32 -9.83
N SER A 28 29.11 -22.71 -8.87
CA SER A 28 29.57 -23.38 -7.64
C SER A 28 30.05 -24.83 -7.88
N ARG A 29 29.50 -25.51 -8.90
CA ARG A 29 29.89 -26.88 -9.28
C ARG A 29 31.23 -26.91 -10.00
N GLU A 30 31.54 -25.88 -10.76
CA GLU A 30 32.80 -25.72 -11.49
C GLU A 30 33.62 -24.54 -10.96
N PRO A 31 34.13 -24.61 -9.73
CA PRO A 31 34.82 -23.52 -9.05
C PRO A 31 36.05 -22.97 -9.81
N LYS A 32 36.66 -23.77 -10.68
CA LYS A 32 37.83 -23.38 -11.50
C LYS A 32 37.44 -22.67 -12.79
N ASN A 33 36.17 -22.71 -13.18
CA ASN A 33 35.66 -22.10 -14.40
C ASN A 33 35.27 -20.65 -14.12
N LEU A 34 36.24 -19.74 -14.26
CA LEU A 34 36.03 -18.31 -14.00
C LEU A 34 34.99 -17.69 -14.93
N ALA A 35 34.80 -18.22 -16.14
CA ALA A 35 33.82 -17.68 -17.09
C ALA A 35 32.39 -17.81 -16.56
N LEU A 36 32.03 -18.96 -15.97
CA LEU A 36 30.72 -19.15 -15.34
C LEU A 36 30.52 -18.21 -14.15
N SER A 37 31.56 -18.04 -13.33
CA SER A 37 31.52 -17.15 -12.16
C SER A 37 31.38 -15.68 -12.56
N HIS A 38 32.06 -15.24 -13.62
CA HIS A 38 31.97 -13.87 -14.13
C HIS A 38 30.63 -13.61 -14.82
N ALA A 39 30.09 -14.57 -15.57
CA ALA A 39 28.77 -14.45 -16.20
C ALA A 39 27.67 -14.27 -15.14
N PHE A 40 27.66 -15.14 -14.12
CA PHE A 40 26.74 -15.01 -12.97
C PHE A 40 26.91 -13.65 -12.26
N ALA A 41 28.15 -13.26 -11.96
CA ALA A 41 28.42 -12.00 -11.28
C ALA A 41 27.93 -10.79 -12.09
N GLY A 42 28.14 -10.79 -13.41
CA GLY A 42 27.69 -9.71 -14.30
C GLY A 42 26.17 -9.53 -14.27
N HIS A 43 25.41 -10.62 -14.45
CA HIS A 43 23.95 -10.55 -14.38
C HIS A 43 23.44 -10.20 -12.98
N LEU A 44 24.11 -10.67 -11.93
CA LEU A 44 23.75 -10.35 -10.54
C LEU A 44 23.97 -8.86 -10.23
N VAL A 45 25.08 -8.27 -10.72
CA VAL A 45 25.38 -6.85 -10.59
C VAL A 45 24.33 -6.01 -11.34
N GLU A 46 23.95 -6.40 -12.55
CA GLU A 46 22.87 -5.73 -13.29
C GLU A 46 21.56 -5.73 -12.50
N LYS A 47 21.17 -6.88 -11.92
CA LYS A 47 19.98 -6.95 -11.08
C LYS A 47 20.13 -6.11 -9.80
N ALA A 48 21.32 -6.09 -9.19
CA ALA A 48 21.60 -5.30 -8.01
C ALA A 48 21.50 -3.79 -8.27
N GLU A 49 21.98 -3.29 -9.42
CA GLU A 49 21.81 -1.88 -9.81
C GLU A 49 20.34 -1.52 -10.03
N ASN A 50 19.58 -2.39 -10.70
CA ASN A 50 18.16 -2.14 -10.98
C ASN A 50 17.30 -2.13 -9.70
N GLU A 51 17.66 -2.94 -8.70
CA GLU A 51 16.90 -3.10 -7.46
C GLU A 51 17.52 -2.33 -6.27
N GLY A 52 18.68 -1.71 -6.46
CA GLY A 52 19.42 -0.96 -5.43
C GLY A 52 20.00 -1.83 -4.30
N TRP A 53 20.37 -3.09 -4.58
CA TRP A 53 20.94 -4.00 -3.58
C TRP A 53 22.37 -3.62 -3.20
N SER A 54 22.71 -3.77 -1.91
CA SER A 54 24.03 -3.47 -1.36
C SER A 54 24.56 -4.60 -0.46
N GLY A 55 25.87 -4.58 -0.21
CA GLY A 55 26.58 -5.58 0.59
C GLY A 55 26.76 -6.90 -0.16
N ASN A 56 26.48 -8.01 0.51
CA ASN A 56 26.63 -9.34 -0.06
C ASN A 56 25.49 -9.63 -1.07
N LEU A 57 25.82 -9.62 -2.36
CA LEU A 57 24.80 -9.73 -3.42
C LEU A 57 24.16 -11.12 -3.53
N ILE A 58 24.87 -12.19 -3.16
CA ILE A 58 24.25 -13.54 -3.11
C ILE A 58 23.20 -13.57 -1.99
N ARG A 59 23.53 -13.03 -0.82
CA ARG A 59 22.56 -12.87 0.27
C ARG A 59 21.36 -12.04 -0.20
N ALA A 60 21.60 -10.88 -0.82
CA ALA A 60 20.53 -10.01 -1.32
C ALA A 60 19.60 -10.72 -2.32
N LEU A 61 20.16 -11.52 -3.23
CA LEU A 61 19.40 -12.36 -4.17
C LEU A 61 18.44 -13.29 -3.42
N PHE A 62 18.91 -14.05 -2.43
CA PHE A 62 18.05 -15.01 -1.71
C PHE A 62 17.04 -14.33 -0.79
N LEU A 63 17.38 -13.18 -0.20
CA LEU A 63 16.40 -12.37 0.53
C LEU A 63 15.30 -11.88 -0.42
N HIS A 64 15.66 -11.41 -1.61
CA HIS A 64 14.70 -11.01 -2.64
C HIS A 64 13.83 -12.17 -3.12
N LEU A 65 14.41 -13.33 -3.48
CA LEU A 65 13.65 -14.49 -3.96
C LEU A 65 12.64 -14.97 -2.91
N LEU A 66 13.06 -15.08 -1.64
CA LEU A 66 12.17 -15.53 -0.57
C LEU A 66 11.10 -14.49 -0.18
N SER A 67 11.38 -13.19 -0.34
CA SER A 67 10.43 -12.13 -0.01
C SER A 67 9.50 -11.76 -1.17
N GLN A 68 9.98 -11.76 -2.41
CA GLN A 68 9.25 -11.30 -3.60
C GLN A 68 8.56 -12.44 -4.35
N GLU A 69 9.30 -13.45 -4.79
CA GLU A 69 8.67 -14.61 -5.46
C GLU A 69 7.85 -15.44 -4.46
N GLY A 70 8.31 -15.44 -3.21
CA GLY A 70 7.72 -16.19 -2.12
C GLY A 70 7.96 -17.69 -2.27
N CYS A 71 7.47 -18.43 -1.28
CA CYS A 71 7.50 -19.88 -1.25
C CYS A 71 6.15 -20.41 -0.78
N LEU A 72 6.00 -21.74 -0.70
CA LEU A 72 4.77 -22.33 -0.16
C LEU A 72 4.48 -21.86 1.27
N ALA A 73 5.51 -21.69 2.11
CA ALA A 73 5.35 -21.17 3.46
C ALA A 73 4.79 -19.74 3.47
N ALA A 74 5.27 -18.86 2.57
CA ALA A 74 4.76 -17.50 2.43
C ALA A 74 3.29 -17.46 2.00
N LYS A 75 2.94 -18.26 0.99
CA LYS A 75 1.56 -18.39 0.48
C LYS A 75 0.59 -18.86 1.56
N MET A 76 1.00 -19.90 2.30
CA MET A 76 0.17 -20.43 3.39
C MET A 76 0.08 -19.44 4.54
N ALA A 77 1.17 -18.75 4.92
CA ALA A 77 1.12 -17.72 5.95
C ALA A 77 0.07 -16.64 5.65
N GLU A 78 -0.04 -16.21 4.39
CA GLU A 78 -1.08 -15.27 3.95
C GLU A 78 -2.50 -15.86 4.05
N ALA A 79 -2.68 -17.08 3.57
CA ALA A 79 -3.98 -17.75 3.55
C ALA A 79 -4.51 -18.10 4.95
N SER A 80 -3.63 -18.51 5.88
CA SER A 80 -4.00 -18.91 7.26
C SER A 80 -3.77 -17.80 8.30
N LYS A 81 -4.14 -16.56 7.95
CA LYS A 81 -4.18 -15.40 8.86
C LYS A 81 -2.86 -15.14 9.61
N GLY A 82 -1.72 -15.44 8.99
CA GLY A 82 -0.37 -15.25 9.54
C GLY A 82 0.23 -16.48 10.24
N SER A 83 -0.47 -17.62 10.27
CA SER A 83 0.03 -18.86 10.89
C SER A 83 0.49 -19.86 9.84
N VAL A 84 1.45 -20.72 10.20
CA VAL A 84 1.92 -21.83 9.36
C VAL A 84 1.90 -23.11 10.19
N GLY A 85 1.33 -24.18 9.64
CA GLY A 85 1.25 -25.47 10.33
C GLY A 85 2.63 -26.07 10.63
N GLU A 86 2.73 -26.89 11.68
CA GLU A 86 4.00 -27.38 12.21
C GLU A 86 4.83 -28.17 11.17
N SER A 87 4.19 -29.03 10.38
CA SER A 87 4.86 -29.79 9.32
C SER A 87 5.46 -28.89 8.24
N LEU A 88 4.72 -27.83 7.85
CA LEU A 88 5.20 -26.86 6.87
C LEU A 88 6.33 -26.00 7.45
N LYS A 89 6.25 -25.64 8.75
CA LYS A 89 7.36 -24.98 9.46
C LYS A 89 8.62 -25.84 9.45
N LYS A 90 8.51 -27.15 9.76
CA LYS A 90 9.67 -28.08 9.73
C LYS A 90 10.26 -28.20 8.33
N ALA A 91 9.42 -28.32 7.29
CA ALA A 91 9.88 -28.36 5.90
C ALA A 91 10.55 -27.04 5.47
N PHE A 92 10.07 -25.90 5.96
CA PHE A 92 10.70 -24.60 5.71
C PHE A 92 12.04 -24.47 6.42
N VAL A 93 12.15 -24.90 7.68
CA VAL A 93 13.44 -24.95 8.41
C VAL A 93 14.45 -25.82 7.66
N HIS A 94 14.02 -26.98 7.15
CA HIS A 94 14.85 -27.85 6.34
C HIS A 94 15.43 -27.15 5.09
N ASP A 95 14.62 -26.35 4.39
CA ASP A 95 15.08 -25.58 3.23
C ASP A 95 15.97 -24.41 3.64
N VAL A 96 15.65 -23.73 4.75
CA VAL A 96 16.50 -22.66 5.30
C VAL A 96 17.88 -23.19 5.68
N THR A 97 18.00 -24.41 6.21
CA THR A 97 19.29 -25.07 6.47
C THR A 97 20.17 -25.11 5.22
N LYS A 98 19.59 -25.37 4.05
CA LYS A 98 20.31 -25.39 2.75
C LYS A 98 20.69 -23.99 2.28
N LEU A 99 19.94 -22.97 2.69
CA LEU A 99 20.19 -21.57 2.37
C LEU A 99 21.19 -20.90 3.31
N MET A 100 21.48 -21.48 4.48
CA MET A 100 22.41 -20.90 5.46
C MET A 100 23.76 -20.47 4.85
N PRO A 101 24.43 -21.28 4.00
CA PRO A 101 25.70 -20.85 3.39
C PRO A 101 25.56 -19.60 2.52
N LEU A 102 24.43 -19.47 1.82
CA LEU A 102 24.15 -18.37 0.89
C LEU A 102 23.78 -17.07 1.62
N LEU A 103 23.17 -17.20 2.80
CA LEU A 103 22.74 -16.06 3.60
C LEU A 103 23.86 -15.48 4.47
N PHE A 104 24.82 -16.31 4.92
CA PHE A 104 25.79 -15.90 5.95
C PHE A 104 27.26 -15.98 5.53
N ASN A 105 27.61 -16.71 4.47
CA ASN A 105 28.99 -16.73 3.98
C ASN A 105 29.22 -15.62 2.94
N ARG A 106 30.48 -15.24 2.77
CA ARG A 106 30.90 -14.32 1.72
C ARG A 106 30.57 -14.88 0.34
N ALA A 107 30.06 -14.04 -0.56
CA ALA A 107 29.79 -14.43 -1.94
C ALA A 107 31.04 -14.97 -2.65
N SER A 108 32.20 -14.37 -2.37
CA SER A 108 33.51 -14.81 -2.88
C SER A 108 33.88 -16.23 -2.43
N SER A 109 33.41 -16.69 -1.27
CA SER A 109 33.66 -18.06 -0.80
C SER A 109 32.87 -19.12 -1.57
N ILE A 110 31.88 -18.69 -2.34
CA ILE A 110 30.98 -19.51 -3.15
C ILE A 110 31.38 -19.49 -4.63
N VAL A 111 31.57 -18.31 -5.23
CA VAL A 111 31.85 -18.15 -6.67
C VAL A 111 33.20 -17.50 -6.99
N ASN A 112 34.07 -17.28 -6.01
CA ASN A 112 35.41 -16.69 -6.19
C ASN A 112 35.42 -15.31 -6.88
N ILE A 113 34.40 -14.48 -6.63
CA ILE A 113 34.32 -13.09 -7.10
C ILE A 113 34.18 -12.17 -5.90
N SER A 114 35.19 -11.34 -5.63
CA SER A 114 35.24 -10.48 -4.44
C SER A 114 34.32 -9.26 -4.49
N ILE A 115 34.01 -8.73 -5.68
CA ILE A 115 33.14 -7.54 -5.81
C ILE A 115 31.71 -7.78 -5.30
N LEU A 116 31.30 -9.05 -5.18
CA LEU A 116 29.97 -9.45 -4.70
C LEU A 116 29.84 -9.43 -3.17
N ASP A 117 30.94 -9.30 -2.41
CA ASP A 117 30.90 -9.38 -0.94
C ASP A 117 30.37 -8.09 -0.30
N ASP A 118 30.79 -6.94 -0.83
CA ASP A 118 30.58 -5.60 -0.26
C ASP A 118 30.19 -4.60 -1.36
N TYR A 119 29.18 -4.95 -2.16
CA TYR A 119 28.75 -4.15 -3.31
C TYR A 119 28.04 -2.85 -2.87
N ILE A 120 28.28 -1.76 -3.58
CA ILE A 120 27.61 -0.47 -3.35
C ILE A 120 26.96 -0.04 -4.67
N PRO A 121 25.61 -0.01 -4.76
CA PRO A 121 24.91 0.34 -5.98
C PRO A 121 24.95 1.84 -6.24
N SER A 122 24.77 2.25 -7.49
CA SER A 122 24.72 3.67 -7.87
C SER A 122 23.56 4.42 -7.20
N ILE A 123 22.41 3.75 -7.07
CA ILE A 123 21.20 4.27 -6.42
C ILE A 123 20.79 3.27 -5.34
N PRO A 124 21.20 3.46 -4.08
CA PRO A 124 20.81 2.56 -3.00
C PRO A 124 19.31 2.68 -2.74
N TYR A 125 18.64 1.54 -2.66
CA TYR A 125 17.21 1.48 -2.37
C TYR A 125 16.93 0.36 -1.37
N THR A 126 16.17 0.67 -0.33
CA THR A 126 15.80 -0.33 0.68
C THR A 126 14.34 -0.16 1.05
N LEU A 127 13.54 -1.17 0.73
CA LEU A 127 12.15 -1.25 1.17
C LEU A 127 12.09 -1.40 2.70
N GLU A 128 11.07 -0.80 3.32
CA GLU A 128 10.83 -0.93 4.77
C GLU A 128 10.76 -2.40 5.21
N ALA A 129 10.08 -3.24 4.41
CA ALA A 129 9.92 -4.66 4.65
C ALA A 129 11.28 -5.40 4.63
N THR A 130 12.13 -5.11 3.65
CA THR A 130 13.49 -5.67 3.56
C THR A 130 14.35 -5.22 4.74
N GLY A 131 14.27 -3.94 5.12
CA GLY A 131 14.96 -3.42 6.30
C GLY A 131 14.52 -4.09 7.60
N PHE A 132 13.23 -4.44 7.73
CA PHE A 132 12.74 -5.23 8.86
C PHE A 132 13.34 -6.64 8.88
N LEU A 133 13.34 -7.33 7.74
CA LEU A 133 13.90 -8.69 7.64
C LEU A 133 15.39 -8.70 7.97
N GLU A 134 16.16 -7.75 7.43
CA GLU A 134 17.59 -7.63 7.72
C GLU A 134 17.84 -7.45 9.23
N LYS A 135 17.08 -6.57 9.89
CA LYS A 135 17.15 -6.39 11.35
C LYS A 135 16.83 -7.66 12.12
N GLN A 136 15.85 -8.44 11.68
CA GLN A 136 15.50 -9.73 12.32
C GLN A 136 16.57 -10.79 12.11
N LEU A 137 17.31 -10.75 11.01
CA LEU A 137 18.38 -11.70 10.72
C LEU A 137 19.68 -11.39 11.47
N VAL A 138 19.84 -10.19 12.05
CA VAL A 138 21.00 -9.85 12.88
C VAL A 138 21.09 -10.79 14.08
N GLY A 139 22.22 -11.50 14.20
CA GLY A 139 22.47 -12.43 15.30
C GLY A 139 21.75 -13.79 15.17
N CYS A 140 20.98 -14.02 14.10
CA CYS A 140 20.41 -15.34 13.80
C CYS A 140 21.53 -16.29 13.34
N LYS A 141 21.83 -17.31 14.17
CA LYS A 141 22.87 -18.31 13.88
C LYS A 141 22.34 -19.72 13.57
N THR A 142 21.04 -19.95 13.73
CA THR A 142 20.43 -21.26 13.50
C THR A 142 19.35 -21.18 12.43
N PRO A 143 19.12 -22.25 11.65
CA PRO A 143 18.08 -22.30 10.63
C PRO A 143 16.68 -21.99 11.18
N GLU A 144 16.39 -22.40 12.41
CA GLU A 144 15.09 -22.18 13.07
C GLU A 144 14.83 -20.69 13.28
N LYS A 145 15.82 -19.94 13.78
CA LYS A 145 15.69 -18.50 14.00
C LYS A 145 15.54 -17.73 12.69
N VAL A 146 16.26 -18.16 11.65
CA VAL A 146 16.13 -17.56 10.31
C VAL A 146 14.75 -17.84 9.72
N ALA A 147 14.25 -19.07 9.85
CA ALA A 147 12.90 -19.42 9.43
C ALA A 147 11.85 -18.59 10.20
N GLU A 148 12.03 -18.40 11.50
CA GLU A 148 11.15 -17.55 12.32
C GLU A 148 11.18 -16.08 11.89
N ALA A 149 12.35 -15.54 11.55
CA ALA A 149 12.48 -14.20 10.99
C ALA A 149 11.69 -14.03 9.68
N PHE A 150 11.77 -15.01 8.76
CA PHE A 150 10.98 -15.00 7.53
C PHE A 150 9.48 -15.16 7.79
N LEU A 151 9.07 -16.04 8.70
CA LEU A 151 7.65 -16.22 9.05
C LEU A 151 7.08 -14.94 9.68
N ALA A 152 7.82 -14.26 10.55
CA ALA A 152 7.45 -12.97 11.11
C ALA A 152 7.37 -11.89 10.02
N PHE A 153 8.29 -11.90 9.05
CA PHE A 153 8.25 -11.02 7.88
C PHE A 153 6.98 -11.26 7.04
N TYR A 154 6.65 -12.52 6.70
CA TYR A 154 5.44 -12.85 5.94
C TYR A 154 4.18 -12.44 6.68
N GLN A 155 4.11 -12.67 7.99
CA GLN A 155 2.99 -12.23 8.81
C GLN A 155 2.81 -10.71 8.75
N LYS A 156 3.90 -9.95 8.87
CA LYS A 156 3.86 -8.49 8.94
C LYS A 156 3.66 -7.81 7.59
N TYR A 157 4.45 -8.18 6.59
CA TYR A 157 4.49 -7.52 5.28
C TYR A 157 3.90 -8.35 4.15
N GLY A 158 3.86 -9.68 4.28
CA GLY A 158 3.41 -10.60 3.24
C GLY A 158 4.55 -10.99 2.32
N TYR A 159 4.25 -11.25 1.05
CA TYR A 159 5.26 -11.57 0.03
C TYR A 159 4.91 -10.92 -1.31
N GLY A 160 5.90 -10.80 -2.19
CA GLY A 160 5.75 -10.20 -3.51
C GLY A 160 5.29 -8.74 -3.45
N GLU A 161 4.43 -8.39 -4.40
CA GLU A 161 3.82 -7.07 -4.51
C GLU A 161 3.22 -6.58 -3.18
N ILE A 162 2.63 -7.47 -2.38
CA ILE A 162 2.01 -7.16 -1.08
C ILE A 162 3.04 -6.68 -0.04
N ALA A 163 4.26 -7.19 -0.09
CA ALA A 163 5.36 -6.82 0.82
C ALA A 163 6.16 -5.61 0.34
N SER A 164 5.98 -5.19 -0.91
CA SER A 164 6.74 -4.10 -1.52
C SER A 164 5.99 -2.79 -1.59
N HIS A 165 4.66 -2.84 -1.61
CA HIS A 165 3.83 -1.66 -1.87
C HIS A 165 2.76 -1.46 -0.80
N GLN A 166 2.59 -0.20 -0.40
CA GLN A 166 1.54 0.23 0.53
C GLN A 166 0.20 0.41 -0.18
N ALA A 167 0.24 0.78 -1.45
CA ALA A 167 -0.90 1.06 -2.29
C ALA A 167 -0.84 0.30 -3.62
N PHE A 168 -2.01 -0.03 -4.14
CA PHE A 168 -2.21 -0.81 -5.36
C PHE A 168 -3.23 -0.13 -6.27
N ALA A 169 -3.11 -0.41 -7.56
CA ALA A 169 -4.18 -0.28 -8.53
C ALA A 169 -4.64 -1.68 -8.98
N TRP A 170 -5.84 -1.76 -9.57
CA TRP A 170 -6.31 -2.97 -10.21
C TRP A 170 -5.98 -2.95 -11.71
N ASP A 171 -5.24 -3.96 -12.17
CA ASP A 171 -4.96 -4.19 -13.58
C ASP A 171 -6.09 -5.04 -14.19
N SER A 172 -7.06 -4.37 -14.79
CA SER A 172 -8.22 -5.00 -15.43
C SER A 172 -7.83 -5.97 -16.56
N LYS A 173 -6.69 -5.76 -17.23
CA LYS A 173 -6.26 -6.63 -18.34
C LYS A 173 -5.73 -7.96 -17.84
N HIS A 174 -4.89 -7.91 -16.81
CA HIS A 174 -4.25 -9.09 -16.24
C HIS A 174 -4.96 -9.65 -15.01
N GLN A 175 -6.05 -9.00 -14.57
CA GLN A 175 -6.89 -9.38 -13.42
C GLN A 175 -6.03 -9.59 -12.16
N LYS A 176 -5.16 -8.62 -11.86
CA LYS A 176 -4.21 -8.69 -10.75
C LYS A 176 -4.04 -7.35 -10.05
N LEU A 177 -3.57 -7.41 -8.80
CA LEU A 177 -3.09 -6.24 -8.08
C LEU A 177 -1.76 -5.77 -8.70
N GLN A 178 -1.65 -4.46 -8.91
CA GLN A 178 -0.42 -3.82 -9.37
C GLN A 178 0.04 -2.81 -8.32
N GLY A 179 1.24 -3.01 -7.78
CA GLY A 179 1.83 -2.11 -6.80
C GLY A 179 2.12 -0.72 -7.38
N ILE A 180 1.80 0.31 -6.60
CA ILE A 180 2.12 1.71 -6.94
C ILE A 180 3.50 2.02 -6.36
N ARG A 181 4.52 2.10 -7.23
CA ARG A 181 5.92 2.36 -6.83
C ARG A 181 6.12 3.72 -6.18
N HIS A 182 5.47 4.75 -6.72
CA HIS A 182 5.54 6.12 -6.20
C HIS A 182 4.24 6.48 -5.50
N PHE A 183 4.09 6.00 -4.27
CA PHE A 183 2.93 6.33 -3.44
C PHE A 183 3.21 7.56 -2.59
N GLU A 184 2.68 8.71 -3.01
CA GLU A 184 2.76 9.95 -2.24
C GLU A 184 1.62 10.05 -1.24
N ALA A 185 2.00 10.12 0.04
CA ALA A 185 1.09 10.33 1.15
C ALA A 185 1.73 11.27 2.18
N MET A 186 0.94 12.25 2.62
CA MET A 186 1.30 13.12 3.74
C MET A 186 1.11 12.40 5.07
N ASP A 187 1.80 12.86 6.11
CA ASP A 187 1.59 12.36 7.46
C ASP A 187 0.30 12.95 8.06
N PHE A 188 -0.28 12.27 9.05
CA PHE A 188 -1.54 12.71 9.66
C PHE A 188 -1.40 14.02 10.43
N GLU A 189 -0.20 14.24 10.94
CA GLU A 189 0.28 15.43 11.62
C GLU A 189 0.23 16.64 10.67
N ASP A 190 0.46 16.43 9.37
CA ASP A 190 0.43 17.49 8.36
C ASP A 190 -0.99 17.87 7.89
N ILE A 191 -2.00 17.05 8.24
CA ILE A 191 -3.40 17.38 7.96
C ILE A 191 -3.89 18.28 9.09
N ILE A 192 -3.57 19.57 8.99
CA ILE A 192 -4.01 20.57 9.98
C ILE A 192 -5.54 20.76 9.89
N ALA A 193 -6.15 21.05 11.05
CA ALA A 193 -7.59 21.00 11.31
C ALA A 193 -8.19 19.58 11.31
N TYR A 194 -9.52 19.50 11.40
CA TYR A 194 -10.30 18.25 11.31
C TYR A 194 -9.96 17.16 12.35
N LYS A 195 -9.50 17.54 13.55
CA LYS A 195 -9.07 16.59 14.60
C LYS A 195 -10.10 15.49 14.84
N ARG A 196 -11.38 15.86 15.01
CA ARG A 196 -12.47 14.90 15.24
C ARG A 196 -12.65 13.93 14.07
N GLN A 197 -12.63 14.43 12.84
CA GLN A 197 -12.76 13.62 11.62
C GLN A 197 -11.58 12.65 11.47
N LYS A 198 -10.37 13.10 11.78
CA LYS A 198 -9.17 12.25 11.81
C LYS A 198 -9.29 11.16 12.86
N GLU A 199 -9.71 11.49 14.07
CA GLU A 199 -9.92 10.50 15.15
C GLU A 199 -10.97 9.45 14.76
N GLN A 200 -12.11 9.86 14.17
CA GLN A 200 -13.12 8.91 13.69
C GLN A 200 -12.57 7.96 12.62
N LEU A 201 -11.85 8.51 11.64
CA LEU A 201 -11.23 7.73 10.57
C LEU A 201 -10.19 6.74 11.12
N ILE A 202 -9.28 7.22 11.98
CA ILE A 202 -8.23 6.42 12.63
C ILE A 202 -8.85 5.31 13.48
N ASN A 203 -9.79 5.64 14.37
CA ASN A 203 -10.38 4.66 15.28
C ASN A 203 -11.07 3.52 14.52
N ASN A 204 -11.79 3.84 13.44
CA ASN A 204 -12.43 2.84 12.59
C ASN A 204 -11.39 1.94 11.88
N THR A 205 -10.33 2.53 11.33
CA THR A 205 -9.26 1.77 10.66
C THR A 205 -8.44 0.93 11.64
N VAL A 206 -8.15 1.44 12.83
CA VAL A 206 -7.46 0.68 13.89
C VAL A 206 -8.32 -0.48 14.38
N ALA A 207 -9.63 -0.30 14.52
CA ALA A 207 -10.55 -1.40 14.81
C ALA A 207 -10.47 -2.49 13.73
N PHE A 208 -10.51 -2.09 12.46
CA PHE A 208 -10.40 -3.00 11.31
C PHE A 208 -9.07 -3.79 11.28
N ILE A 209 -7.95 -3.10 11.50
CA ILE A 209 -6.61 -3.71 11.61
C ILE A 209 -6.59 -4.76 12.72
N ASN A 210 -7.17 -4.43 13.87
CA ASN A 210 -7.28 -5.31 15.02
C ASN A 210 -8.37 -6.38 14.91
N LYS A 211 -8.94 -6.59 13.71
CA LYS A 211 -9.98 -7.60 13.43
C LYS A 211 -11.25 -7.40 14.26
N LYS A 212 -11.52 -6.17 14.71
CA LYS A 212 -12.76 -5.77 15.36
C LYS A 212 -13.76 -5.28 14.30
N PRO A 213 -15.07 -5.28 14.59
CA PRO A 213 -16.06 -4.68 13.72
C PRO A 213 -15.70 -3.24 13.36
N ALA A 214 -15.79 -2.91 12.08
CA ALA A 214 -15.48 -1.60 11.52
C ALA A 214 -16.38 -1.34 10.31
N ASN A 215 -16.61 -0.07 10.01
CA ASN A 215 -17.57 0.36 9.00
C ASN A 215 -16.88 0.76 7.68
N ASN A 216 -17.60 0.56 6.57
CA ASN A 216 -17.31 1.28 5.33
C ASN A 216 -17.46 2.79 5.57
N VAL A 217 -16.58 3.59 4.96
CA VAL A 217 -16.48 5.03 5.27
C VAL A 217 -16.82 5.89 4.05
N LEU A 218 -17.71 6.85 4.23
CA LEU A 218 -17.97 7.91 3.25
C LEU A 218 -17.46 9.25 3.80
N LEU A 219 -16.44 9.81 3.16
CA LEU A 219 -15.89 11.12 3.48
C LEU A 219 -16.55 12.16 2.57
N VAL A 220 -17.42 13.00 3.13
CA VAL A 220 -18.17 14.03 2.39
C VAL A 220 -17.61 15.40 2.70
N GLY A 221 -17.46 16.29 1.71
CA GLY A 221 -17.12 17.68 2.00
C GLY A 221 -16.61 18.46 0.81
N ALA A 222 -16.23 19.72 1.04
CA ALA A 222 -15.67 20.57 -0.01
C ALA A 222 -14.37 20.00 -0.60
N ARG A 223 -14.01 20.45 -1.81
CA ARG A 223 -12.77 20.05 -2.47
C ARG A 223 -11.56 20.62 -1.72
N GLY A 224 -10.46 19.88 -1.69
CA GLY A 224 -9.20 20.35 -1.10
C GLY A 224 -9.15 20.37 0.44
N THR A 225 -10.17 19.83 1.13
CA THR A 225 -10.22 19.73 2.61
C THR A 225 -9.42 18.57 3.19
N GLY A 226 -8.75 17.76 2.36
CA GLY A 226 -7.88 16.67 2.81
C GLY A 226 -8.54 15.30 2.95
N LYS A 227 -9.77 15.10 2.45
CA LYS A 227 -10.47 13.79 2.48
C LYS A 227 -9.62 12.64 1.94
N SER A 228 -9.14 12.77 0.71
CA SER A 228 -8.32 11.75 0.03
C SER A 228 -6.94 11.62 0.67
N SER A 229 -6.38 12.74 1.13
CA SER A 229 -5.12 12.77 1.85
C SER A 229 -5.18 11.98 3.16
N GLY A 230 -6.28 12.08 3.91
CA GLY A 230 -6.47 11.32 5.15
C GLY A 230 -6.50 9.81 4.91
N VAL A 231 -7.15 9.34 3.84
CA VAL A 231 -7.16 7.91 3.50
C VAL A 231 -5.77 7.44 3.04
N LYS A 232 -5.04 8.25 2.26
CA LYS A 232 -3.66 7.93 1.88
C LYS A 232 -2.71 7.90 3.09
N ALA A 233 -2.89 8.81 4.04
CA ALA A 233 -2.13 8.85 5.29
C ALA A 233 -2.34 7.56 6.10
N LEU A 234 -3.57 7.00 6.17
CA LEU A 234 -3.80 5.69 6.80
C LEU A 234 -2.89 4.61 6.23
N ALA A 235 -2.84 4.52 4.89
CA ALA A 235 -2.07 3.49 4.20
C ALA A 235 -0.57 3.60 4.51
N LYS A 236 -0.04 4.82 4.56
CA LYS A 236 1.35 5.10 4.94
C LYS A 236 1.61 4.74 6.40
N THR A 237 0.81 5.25 7.33
CA THR A 237 1.01 5.08 8.78
C THR A 237 0.85 3.63 9.24
N TYR A 238 -0.12 2.90 8.68
CA TYR A 238 -0.47 1.55 9.13
C TYR A 238 0.04 0.43 8.21
N TYR A 239 0.91 0.76 7.25
CA TYR A 239 1.52 -0.23 6.34
C TYR A 239 2.16 -1.41 7.09
N SER A 240 2.97 -1.10 8.10
CA SER A 240 3.67 -2.08 8.93
C SER A 240 2.75 -2.91 9.83
N GLN A 241 1.47 -2.52 9.96
CA GLN A 241 0.43 -3.24 10.68
C GLN A 241 -0.47 -4.07 9.74
N GLY A 242 -0.10 -4.17 8.46
CA GLY A 242 -0.77 -5.01 7.47
C GLY A 242 -1.89 -4.30 6.68
N LEU A 243 -2.05 -2.98 6.83
CA LEU A 243 -2.98 -2.19 6.02
C LEU A 243 -2.43 -1.98 4.60
N ARG A 244 -3.29 -2.15 3.59
CA ARG A 244 -3.01 -1.85 2.18
C ARG A 244 -4.15 -1.04 1.59
N LEU A 245 -3.80 -0.13 0.68
CA LEU A 245 -4.77 0.68 -0.05
C LEU A 245 -4.93 0.15 -1.47
N LEU A 246 -6.14 -0.10 -1.93
CA LEU A 246 -6.42 -0.41 -3.33
C LEU A 246 -7.21 0.76 -3.93
N GLN A 247 -6.57 1.56 -4.77
CA GLN A 247 -7.26 2.62 -5.48
C GLN A 247 -8.04 2.04 -6.66
N MET A 248 -9.33 2.39 -6.74
CA MET A 248 -10.22 1.99 -7.83
C MET A 248 -10.88 3.19 -8.49
N GLN A 249 -11.13 3.06 -9.78
CA GLN A 249 -11.92 4.02 -10.54
C GLN A 249 -13.39 3.58 -10.59
N LYS A 250 -14.29 4.54 -10.79
CA LYS A 250 -15.74 4.28 -10.95
C LYS A 250 -16.03 3.28 -12.08
N THR A 251 -15.28 3.36 -13.18
CA THR A 251 -15.41 2.47 -14.34
C THR A 251 -15.09 1.01 -14.05
N GLN A 252 -14.47 0.70 -12.91
CA GLN A 252 -14.06 -0.64 -12.50
C GLN A 252 -15.04 -1.27 -11.49
N LEU A 253 -16.19 -0.63 -11.21
CA LEU A 253 -17.16 -1.11 -10.22
C LEU A 253 -17.72 -2.50 -10.55
N ASN A 254 -17.87 -2.83 -11.83
CA ASN A 254 -18.27 -4.16 -12.28
C ASN A 254 -17.24 -5.26 -11.97
N GLU A 255 -15.98 -4.92 -11.71
CA GLU A 255 -14.92 -5.86 -11.34
C GLU A 255 -14.80 -6.10 -9.83
N LEU A 256 -15.56 -5.35 -9.02
CA LEU A 256 -15.49 -5.39 -7.56
C LEU A 256 -15.65 -6.83 -6.97
N PRO A 257 -16.54 -7.71 -7.48
CA PRO A 257 -16.60 -9.09 -6.99
C PRO A 257 -15.30 -9.88 -7.20
N LYS A 258 -14.66 -9.76 -8.37
CA LYS A 258 -13.40 -10.45 -8.69
C LYS A 258 -12.25 -9.92 -7.85
N ILE A 259 -12.24 -8.61 -7.63
CA ILE A 259 -11.27 -7.94 -6.75
C ILE A 259 -11.43 -8.47 -5.33
N MET A 260 -12.65 -8.50 -4.79
CA MET A 260 -12.92 -9.06 -3.46
C MET A 260 -12.47 -10.52 -3.34
N ALA A 261 -12.74 -11.36 -4.34
CA ALA A 261 -12.28 -12.75 -4.37
C ALA A 261 -10.74 -12.85 -4.34
N THR A 262 -10.05 -11.95 -5.03
CA THR A 262 -8.58 -11.87 -5.03
C THR A 262 -8.05 -11.41 -3.67
N LEU A 263 -8.63 -10.36 -3.09
CA LEU A 263 -8.22 -9.81 -1.79
C LEU A 263 -8.44 -10.82 -0.65
N ARG A 264 -9.46 -11.68 -0.74
CA ARG A 264 -9.72 -12.75 0.24
C ARG A 264 -8.54 -13.71 0.42
N GLN A 265 -7.72 -13.90 -0.61
CA GLN A 265 -6.56 -14.81 -0.57
C GLN A 265 -5.47 -14.32 0.38
N TYR A 266 -5.44 -13.02 0.67
CA TYR A 266 -4.48 -12.36 1.56
C TYR A 266 -5.11 -12.10 2.93
N ALA A 267 -5.59 -13.16 3.58
CA ALA A 267 -6.39 -13.09 4.82
C ALA A 267 -5.61 -12.49 6.01
N SER A 268 -4.27 -12.51 5.96
CA SER A 268 -3.41 -11.87 6.96
C SER A 268 -3.39 -10.35 6.87
N LYS A 269 -3.67 -9.77 5.70
CA LYS A 269 -3.63 -8.33 5.43
C LYS A 269 -5.01 -7.71 5.51
N ARG A 270 -5.08 -6.38 5.47
CA ARG A 270 -6.31 -5.59 5.57
C ARG A 270 -6.32 -4.58 4.44
N PHE A 271 -7.35 -4.61 3.60
CA PHE A 271 -7.44 -3.78 2.42
C PHE A 271 -8.54 -2.74 2.58
N ILE A 272 -8.19 -1.49 2.28
CA ILE A 272 -9.17 -0.44 2.01
C ILE A 272 -9.26 -0.28 0.50
N ILE A 273 -10.42 -0.63 -0.07
CA ILE A 273 -10.77 -0.24 -1.44
C ILE A 273 -11.18 1.23 -1.40
N PHE A 274 -10.46 2.06 -2.15
CA PHE A 274 -10.61 3.50 -2.12
C PHE A 274 -11.11 4.06 -3.45
N PHE A 275 -12.25 4.74 -3.39
CA PHE A 275 -12.81 5.51 -4.50
C PHE A 275 -12.62 7.01 -4.21
N ASP A 276 -11.90 7.69 -5.09
CA ASP A 276 -11.70 9.14 -4.98
C ASP A 276 -12.72 9.89 -5.83
N ASP A 277 -13.36 10.92 -5.25
CA ASP A 277 -14.40 11.76 -5.85
C ASP A 277 -15.57 10.95 -6.46
N LEU A 278 -16.09 9.99 -5.68
CA LEU A 278 -17.20 9.14 -6.08
C LEU A 278 -18.50 9.94 -6.18
N SER A 279 -19.07 9.94 -7.37
CA SER A 279 -20.41 10.46 -7.64
C SER A 279 -21.02 9.75 -8.86
N PHE A 280 -22.35 9.67 -8.89
CA PHE A 280 -23.14 9.04 -9.93
C PHE A 280 -24.16 10.03 -10.48
N GLU A 281 -24.50 9.87 -11.75
CA GLU A 281 -25.69 10.47 -12.35
C GLU A 281 -26.81 9.41 -12.33
N GLU A 282 -28.08 9.82 -12.44
CA GLU A 282 -29.23 8.89 -12.35
C GLU A 282 -29.18 7.75 -13.38
N SER A 283 -28.59 7.99 -14.55
CA SER A 283 -28.44 6.99 -15.61
C SER A 283 -27.37 5.93 -15.35
N ASP A 284 -26.50 6.14 -14.36
CA ASP A 284 -25.41 5.22 -14.09
C ASP A 284 -25.97 3.96 -13.42
N SER A 285 -25.84 2.79 -14.05
CA SER A 285 -26.25 1.53 -13.41
C SER A 285 -25.16 0.93 -12.49
N ASP A 286 -23.94 1.46 -12.57
CA ASP A 286 -22.75 0.90 -11.89
C ASP A 286 -22.80 0.99 -10.37
N TYR A 287 -23.57 1.93 -9.79
CA TYR A 287 -23.71 2.04 -8.33
C TYR A 287 -24.32 0.78 -7.70
N LYS A 288 -25.05 -0.03 -8.47
CA LYS A 288 -25.63 -1.30 -8.02
C LYS A 288 -24.56 -2.31 -7.60
N TYR A 289 -23.40 -2.32 -8.26
CA TYR A 289 -22.28 -3.17 -7.86
C TYR A 289 -21.72 -2.75 -6.49
N LEU A 290 -21.59 -1.44 -6.27
CA LEU A 290 -21.16 -0.91 -4.97
C LEU A 290 -22.17 -1.22 -3.87
N LYS A 291 -23.47 -1.03 -4.16
CA LYS A 291 -24.56 -1.35 -3.22
C LYS A 291 -24.51 -2.83 -2.80
N SER A 292 -24.46 -3.73 -3.77
CA SER A 292 -24.38 -5.18 -3.54
C SER A 292 -23.12 -5.58 -2.75
N ALA A 293 -21.98 -4.94 -3.04
CA ALA A 293 -20.74 -5.20 -2.33
C ALA A 293 -20.76 -4.77 -0.85
N ILE A 294 -21.50 -3.70 -0.52
CA ILE A 294 -21.67 -3.24 0.87
C ILE A 294 -22.73 -4.06 1.61
N GLU A 295 -23.86 -4.34 0.97
CA GLU A 295 -24.98 -5.07 1.57
C GLU A 295 -24.69 -6.57 1.75
N GLY A 296 -23.71 -7.10 1.01
CA GLY A 296 -23.43 -8.53 0.94
C GLY A 296 -24.42 -9.21 0.01
N GLY A 297 -24.08 -9.28 -1.28
CA GLY A 297 -24.80 -10.10 -2.26
C GLY A 297 -24.60 -11.60 -2.03
N VAL A 298 -24.64 -12.40 -3.11
CA VAL A 298 -24.47 -13.88 -3.03
C VAL A 298 -23.09 -14.27 -2.49
N GLU A 299 -22.05 -13.48 -2.77
CA GLU A 299 -20.75 -13.60 -2.13
C GLU A 299 -20.62 -12.54 -1.02
N SER A 300 -20.34 -12.98 0.21
CA SER A 300 -20.14 -12.08 1.34
C SER A 300 -18.87 -11.23 1.16
N CYS A 301 -18.91 -9.95 1.54
CA CYS A 301 -17.72 -9.10 1.57
C CYS A 301 -16.63 -9.77 2.43
N PRO A 302 -15.37 -9.89 1.97
CA PRO A 302 -14.30 -10.49 2.76
C PRO A 302 -14.09 -9.73 4.08
N GLU A 303 -13.87 -10.46 5.19
CA GLU A 303 -13.57 -9.87 6.52
C GLU A 303 -12.35 -8.93 6.52
N ASN A 304 -11.48 -9.08 5.51
CA ASN A 304 -10.26 -8.31 5.36
C ASN A 304 -10.39 -7.13 4.38
N VAL A 305 -11.60 -6.73 3.99
CA VAL A 305 -11.86 -5.63 3.05
C VAL A 305 -12.84 -4.62 3.64
N LEU A 306 -12.53 -3.33 3.51
CA LEU A 306 -13.46 -2.21 3.70
C LEU A 306 -13.46 -1.30 2.47
N ILE A 307 -14.56 -0.60 2.25
CA ILE A 307 -14.73 0.36 1.17
C ILE A 307 -14.77 1.77 1.74
N TYR A 308 -13.82 2.61 1.32
CA TYR A 308 -13.74 4.02 1.66
C TYR A 308 -13.97 4.84 0.39
N ALA A 309 -14.84 5.83 0.46
CA ALA A 309 -15.12 6.72 -0.67
C ALA A 309 -15.03 8.18 -0.23
N THR A 310 -14.47 9.05 -1.08
CA THR A 310 -14.66 10.50 -0.92
C THR A 310 -15.76 10.99 -1.86
N SER A 311 -16.52 11.99 -1.45
CA SER A 311 -17.45 12.69 -2.33
C SER A 311 -17.49 14.18 -2.03
N ASN A 312 -17.73 14.97 -3.07
CA ASN A 312 -18.02 16.40 -2.93
C ASN A 312 -19.52 16.66 -2.71
N ARG A 313 -20.37 15.63 -2.88
CA ARG A 313 -21.81 15.68 -2.66
C ARG A 313 -22.15 14.86 -1.42
N ARG A 314 -23.16 15.30 -0.66
CA ARG A 314 -23.67 14.54 0.49
C ARG A 314 -24.36 13.26 0.04
N HIS A 315 -25.07 13.34 -1.08
CA HIS A 315 -25.69 12.21 -1.76
C HIS A 315 -24.81 11.80 -2.94
N LEU A 316 -24.49 10.50 -3.03
CA LEU A 316 -23.60 9.98 -4.07
C LEU A 316 -24.21 10.07 -5.47
N ILE A 317 -25.53 9.95 -5.59
CA ILE A 317 -26.25 10.10 -6.86
C ILE A 317 -26.75 11.54 -6.98
N ARG A 318 -26.56 12.15 -8.15
CA ARG A 318 -27.03 13.50 -8.44
C ARG A 318 -28.55 13.50 -8.53
N GLU A 319 -29.17 14.46 -7.85
CA GLU A 319 -30.58 14.73 -7.99
C GLU A 319 -30.79 15.75 -9.12
N THR A 320 -31.56 15.38 -10.14
CA THR A 320 -31.89 16.30 -11.24
C THR A 320 -33.23 17.00 -10.96
N TRP A 321 -33.19 18.14 -10.27
CA TRP A 321 -34.40 18.89 -9.86
C TRP A 321 -35.03 19.77 -10.96
N ARG A 322 -34.80 19.50 -12.25
CA ARG A 322 -35.36 20.33 -13.34
C ARG A 322 -35.93 19.49 -14.48
N ASP A 323 -37.20 19.81 -14.78
CA ASP A 323 -37.89 19.64 -16.07
C ASP A 323 -38.87 18.47 -16.30
N ARG A 324 -39.74 18.10 -15.34
CA ARG A 324 -41.01 17.39 -15.67
C ARG A 324 -42.19 17.76 -14.77
N ALA A 325 -42.82 18.91 -14.99
CA ALA A 325 -44.02 19.27 -14.24
C ALA A 325 -45.25 18.48 -14.71
N ASP A 326 -45.33 17.17 -14.42
CA ASP A 326 -46.56 16.38 -14.60
C ASP A 326 -46.65 15.25 -13.55
N GLY A 327 -47.79 15.15 -12.87
CA GLY A 327 -48.02 14.37 -11.64
C GLY A 327 -47.97 12.84 -11.74
N GLN A 328 -47.49 12.26 -12.85
CA GLN A 328 -47.23 10.81 -12.97
C GLN A 328 -45.79 10.42 -12.59
N ASP A 329 -44.85 11.38 -12.56
CA ASP A 329 -43.43 11.14 -12.23
C ASP A 329 -43.13 11.16 -10.71
N GLU A 330 -44.11 11.39 -9.83
CA GLU A 330 -43.87 11.45 -8.36
C GLU A 330 -43.47 10.10 -7.74
N LEU A 331 -43.98 8.98 -8.27
CA LEU A 331 -43.59 7.64 -7.83
C LEU A 331 -42.12 7.32 -8.21
N PHE A 332 -41.75 7.55 -9.47
CA PHE A 332 -40.36 7.35 -9.93
C PHE A 332 -39.37 8.32 -9.27
N ARG A 333 -39.81 9.53 -8.91
CA ARG A 333 -39.03 10.50 -8.10
C ARG A 333 -38.74 9.98 -6.71
N ASN A 334 -39.76 9.51 -6.01
CA ASN A 334 -39.59 8.98 -4.66
C ASN A 334 -38.70 7.73 -4.66
N ASP A 335 -38.82 6.87 -5.67
CA ASP A 335 -37.96 5.69 -5.81
C ASP A 335 -36.49 6.08 -6.05
N SER A 336 -36.22 7.05 -6.93
CA SER A 336 -34.85 7.52 -7.21
C SER A 336 -34.21 8.23 -6.02
N ILE A 337 -34.99 9.04 -5.28
CA ILE A 337 -34.54 9.69 -4.03
C ILE A 337 -34.26 8.63 -2.95
N ASN A 338 -35.15 7.65 -2.79
CA ASN A 338 -34.97 6.55 -1.85
C ASN A 338 -33.73 5.70 -2.19
N GLU A 339 -33.44 5.45 -3.48
CA GLU A 339 -32.24 4.73 -3.90
C GLU A 339 -30.94 5.51 -3.65
N THR A 340 -30.98 6.83 -3.84
CA THR A 340 -29.84 7.74 -3.64
C THR A 340 -29.43 7.85 -2.17
N ILE A 341 -30.42 8.02 -1.29
CA ILE A 341 -30.25 7.98 0.15
C ILE A 341 -29.82 6.58 0.59
N SER A 342 -30.45 5.54 0.03
CA SER A 342 -30.15 4.14 0.35
C SER A 342 -28.68 3.79 0.16
N LEU A 343 -28.00 4.21 -0.91
CA LEU A 343 -26.58 3.89 -1.11
C LEU A 343 -25.68 4.63 -0.11
N SER A 344 -25.93 5.92 0.10
CA SER A 344 -25.09 6.74 0.98
C SER A 344 -25.22 6.28 2.44
N ASP A 345 -26.43 5.89 2.86
CA ASP A 345 -26.72 5.36 4.19
C ASP A 345 -26.16 3.95 4.44
N ARG A 346 -25.73 3.23 3.39
CA ARG A 346 -25.03 1.94 3.56
C ARG A 346 -23.61 2.10 4.09
N PHE A 347 -23.03 3.29 4.03
CA PHE A 347 -21.76 3.57 4.69
C PHE A 347 -22.01 3.75 6.18
N GLY A 348 -21.61 2.75 6.97
CA GLY A 348 -21.81 2.77 8.43
C GLY A 348 -21.05 3.89 9.17
N LEU A 349 -20.14 4.60 8.51
CA LEU A 349 -19.49 5.79 9.02
C LEU A 349 -19.43 6.89 7.95
N ILE A 350 -20.17 7.97 8.19
CA ILE A 350 -20.15 9.17 7.34
C ILE A 350 -19.38 10.28 8.07
N ILE A 351 -18.30 10.79 7.46
CA ILE A 351 -17.44 11.81 8.04
C ILE A 351 -17.54 13.08 7.19
N THR A 352 -18.01 14.17 7.80
CA THR A 352 -18.19 15.46 7.10
C THR A 352 -17.00 16.40 7.32
N TYR A 353 -16.41 16.84 6.21
CA TYR A 353 -15.35 17.82 6.11
C TYR A 353 -15.93 19.15 5.64
N LEU A 354 -16.04 20.10 6.56
CA LEU A 354 -16.49 21.46 6.25
C LEU A 354 -15.33 22.31 5.73
N GLU A 355 -15.63 23.49 5.20
CA GLU A 355 -14.58 24.48 4.90
C GLU A 355 -13.88 24.88 6.22
N PRO A 356 -12.53 24.99 6.26
CA PRO A 356 -11.83 25.50 7.43
C PRO A 356 -12.31 26.90 7.80
N THR A 357 -12.32 27.18 9.09
CA THR A 357 -12.42 28.56 9.59
C THR A 357 -11.22 29.39 9.13
N GLN A 358 -11.32 30.71 9.24
CA GLN A 358 -10.20 31.58 8.89
C GLN A 358 -8.94 31.23 9.69
N ASP A 359 -9.08 31.04 11.00
CA ASP A 359 -7.94 30.73 11.88
C ASP A 359 -7.33 29.37 11.54
N GLU A 360 -8.16 28.33 11.33
CA GLU A 360 -7.68 27.03 10.88
C GLU A 360 -6.97 27.11 9.52
N TYR A 361 -7.45 27.95 8.60
CA TYR A 361 -6.80 28.17 7.31
C TYR A 361 -5.42 28.82 7.45
N LEU A 362 -5.30 29.83 8.33
CA LEU A 362 -4.02 30.46 8.63
C LEU A 362 -3.07 29.48 9.31
N ASP A 363 -3.56 28.67 10.25
CA ASP A 363 -2.75 27.63 10.92
C ASP A 363 -2.26 26.56 9.91
N ILE A 364 -3.06 26.22 8.89
CA ILE A 364 -2.61 25.34 7.80
C ILE A 364 -1.46 25.99 7.01
N ILE A 365 -1.57 27.28 6.67
CA ILE A 365 -0.50 28.00 5.96
C ILE A 365 0.77 28.08 6.80
N ASP A 366 0.63 28.45 8.08
CA ASP A 366 1.74 28.58 9.02
C ASP A 366 2.50 27.27 9.16
N HIS A 367 1.79 26.14 9.26
CA HIS A 367 2.39 24.81 9.30
C HIS A 367 3.23 24.53 8.05
N PHE A 368 2.69 24.78 6.85
CA PHE A 368 3.42 24.54 5.61
C PHE A 368 4.61 25.50 5.41
N LEU A 369 4.52 26.76 5.85
CA LEU A 369 5.67 27.69 5.86
C LEU A 369 6.75 27.23 6.84
N GLY A 370 6.34 26.76 8.03
CA GLY A 370 7.25 26.24 9.05
C GLY A 370 8.04 25.02 8.59
N GLN A 371 7.45 24.16 7.74
CA GLN A 371 8.16 23.04 7.12
C GLN A 371 9.31 23.49 6.21
N GLU A 372 9.23 24.70 5.66
CA GLU A 372 10.25 25.34 4.82
C GLU A 372 11.18 26.26 5.65
N GLY A 373 11.03 26.27 6.98
CA GLY A 373 11.81 27.11 7.88
C GLY A 373 11.41 28.58 7.89
N ILE A 374 10.22 28.91 7.39
CA ILE A 374 9.70 30.28 7.32
C ILE A 374 8.69 30.50 8.44
N HIS A 375 8.89 31.57 9.20
CA HIS A 375 7.96 32.02 10.23
C HIS A 375 7.56 33.46 9.91
N LEU A 376 6.24 33.69 9.81
CA LEU A 376 5.67 35.02 9.62
C LEU A 376 4.99 35.48 10.91
N GLU A 377 5.01 36.79 11.16
CA GLU A 377 4.20 37.36 12.23
C GLU A 377 2.71 37.11 11.96
N ARG A 378 1.92 36.84 13.01
CA ARG A 378 0.54 36.37 12.84
C ARG A 378 -0.35 37.35 12.08
N GLU A 379 -0.09 38.65 12.20
CA GLU A 379 -0.82 39.68 11.46
C GLU A 379 -0.40 39.74 9.98
N GLU A 380 0.88 39.56 9.67
CA GLU A 380 1.37 39.48 8.29
C GLU A 380 0.79 38.26 7.57
N LEU A 381 0.85 37.09 8.22
CA LEU A 381 0.24 35.85 7.75
C LEU A 381 -1.25 36.04 7.48
N ARG A 382 -1.96 36.71 8.39
CA ARG A 382 -3.39 37.00 8.23
C ARG A 382 -3.66 37.85 6.99
N ILE A 383 -2.90 38.92 6.77
CA ILE A 383 -3.06 39.81 5.60
C ILE A 383 -2.81 39.04 4.30
N LEU A 384 -1.67 38.33 4.22
CA LEU A 384 -1.29 37.60 3.02
C LEU A 384 -2.24 36.44 2.73
N GLY A 385 -2.56 35.64 3.75
CA GLY A 385 -3.48 34.51 3.63
C GLY A 385 -4.91 34.95 3.27
N HIS A 386 -5.39 36.08 3.81
CA HIS A 386 -6.69 36.63 3.43
C HIS A 386 -6.67 37.15 1.99
N ARG A 387 -5.63 37.86 1.57
CA ARG A 387 -5.50 38.33 0.17
C ARG A 387 -5.57 37.14 -0.80
N TRP A 388 -4.79 36.09 -0.52
CA TRP A 388 -4.80 34.88 -1.33
C TRP A 388 -6.19 34.24 -1.43
N ASN A 389 -6.91 34.15 -0.31
CA ASN A 389 -8.25 33.60 -0.26
C ASN A 389 -9.26 34.41 -1.10
N LEU A 390 -9.13 35.74 -1.17
CA LEU A 390 -9.99 36.58 -2.01
C LEU A 390 -9.73 36.38 -3.51
N GLU A 391 -8.49 36.10 -3.87
CA GLU A 391 -8.05 35.92 -5.27
C GLU A 391 -8.28 34.49 -5.79
N HIS A 392 -8.50 33.50 -4.90
CA HIS A 392 -8.54 32.08 -5.25
C HIS A 392 -9.80 31.35 -4.73
N SER A 393 -9.95 30.07 -5.09
CA SER A 393 -11.13 29.23 -4.82
C SER A 393 -11.31 28.79 -3.35
N GLY A 394 -11.37 29.74 -2.42
CA GLY A 394 -11.78 29.51 -1.03
C GLY A 394 -10.72 28.88 -0.12
N ARG A 395 -11.09 28.68 1.16
CA ARG A 395 -10.19 28.14 2.19
C ARG A 395 -10.12 26.63 2.09
N SER A 396 -8.93 26.11 1.83
CA SER A 396 -8.70 24.67 1.79
C SER A 396 -7.22 24.37 1.99
N GLY A 397 -6.88 23.15 2.42
CA GLY A 397 -5.48 22.75 2.53
C GLY A 397 -4.75 22.77 1.18
N ARG A 398 -5.48 22.53 0.08
CA ARG A 398 -4.94 22.72 -1.28
C ARG A 398 -4.59 24.18 -1.56
N SER A 399 -5.51 25.11 -1.27
CA SER A 399 -5.29 26.56 -1.46
C SER A 399 -4.10 27.05 -0.63
N ALA A 400 -3.98 26.58 0.62
CA ALA A 400 -2.85 26.89 1.49
C ALA A 400 -1.50 26.43 0.92
N ARG A 401 -1.41 25.19 0.38
CA ARG A 401 -0.17 24.74 -0.30
C ARG A 401 0.18 25.57 -1.54
N GLN A 402 -0.84 25.97 -2.31
CA GLN A 402 -0.64 26.83 -3.47
C GLN A 402 -0.13 28.21 -3.05
N PHE A 403 -0.67 28.77 -1.96
CA PHE A 403 -0.15 29.99 -1.36
C PHE A 403 1.33 29.85 -0.98
N VAL A 404 1.71 28.80 -0.25
CA VAL A 404 3.12 28.60 0.16
C VAL A 404 4.03 28.44 -1.06
N THR A 405 3.61 27.69 -2.07
CA THR A 405 4.36 27.55 -3.33
C THR A 405 4.57 28.91 -4.01
N HIS A 406 3.52 29.73 -4.07
CA HIS A 406 3.58 31.08 -4.64
C HIS A 406 4.50 32.00 -3.83
N TYR A 407 4.37 31.99 -2.50
CA TYR A 407 5.18 32.78 -1.59
C TYR A 407 6.67 32.47 -1.73
N LEU A 408 7.04 31.18 -1.72
CA LEU A 408 8.42 30.74 -1.95
C LEU A 408 8.96 31.16 -3.33
N GLY A 409 8.10 31.14 -4.35
CA GLY A 409 8.44 31.56 -5.70
C GLY A 409 8.70 33.07 -5.83
N GLN A 410 8.25 33.89 -4.89
CA GLN A 410 8.55 35.33 -4.84
C GLN A 410 9.81 35.67 -4.03
N MET A 411 10.29 34.74 -3.18
CA MET A 411 11.48 34.94 -2.36
C MET A 411 12.79 34.56 -3.06
N LYS A 412 12.73 33.73 -4.11
CA LYS A 412 13.88 33.39 -4.97
C LYS A 412 13.94 34.34 -6.15
#